data_AF-N1Z5Z3-F1
#
_entry.id   AF-N1Z5Z3-F1
#
_cell.length_a   1.000
_cell.length_b   1.000
_cell.length_c   1.000
_cell.angle_alpha   90.00
_cell.angle_beta   90.00
_cell.angle_gamma   90.00
#
_symmetry.space_group_name_H-M   'P 1'
#
loop_
_entity.id
_entity.type
_entity.pdbx_description
1 polymer ?
#
loop_
_entity_poly.entity_id
_entity_poly.type
_entity_poly.pdbx_seq_one_letter_code
_entity_poly.pdbx_strand_id
1 'polypeptide(L)'
;MSFFEKTTAFFNKIEEWNEEQKKVFKEKQFQKQKKELKKFVKKMNKQNELIDNFNAKNAEKIAKKNQSKFNTEITMFTVFPDSENQTPSPFEEMYYANHEEYGILEKEYTRFSARFQSKQCPYCQNMIEKLSTRSRVCPHCKKRFYVKQNFHSEEYMLLSEEEWKPLQQERLSFDWDEYTAEAEFHLKRRDFGLYRNAKYHLLETGYAQHKFSPYGMLVKCFELYYLDFSGPNNVHSSTSCPAFKQDTFIAPAVSDWVAEAVENYPQTLEQYEQIFLTEMEKIRLPEQKTLPKTAWNKLKKLIKECLEYSDEEGID
;
A
#
# COMPACT_ATOMS: atom_id res chain seq x y z
N MET A 1 -27.63 36.98 49.59
CA MET A 1 -27.27 36.37 48.29
C MET A 1 -28.40 35.48 47.84
N SER A 2 -28.97 35.79 46.69
CA SER A 2 -30.14 35.08 46.17
C SER A 2 -29.76 33.65 45.75
N PHE A 3 -30.71 32.72 45.79
CA PHE A 3 -30.52 31.34 45.34
C PHE A 3 -29.93 31.28 43.91
N PHE A 4 -30.29 32.25 43.07
CA PHE A 4 -29.77 32.40 41.70
C PHE A 4 -28.27 32.71 41.64
N GLU A 5 -27.73 33.55 42.54
CA GLU A 5 -26.30 33.87 42.53
C GLU A 5 -25.44 32.63 42.87
N LYS A 6 -25.97 31.76 43.75
CA LYS A 6 -25.29 30.51 44.12
C LYS A 6 -25.34 29.46 43.01
N THR A 7 -26.44 29.37 42.26
CA THR A 7 -26.53 28.44 41.14
C THR A 7 -25.65 28.88 39.97
N THR A 8 -25.60 30.18 39.64
CA THR A 8 -24.70 30.69 38.59
C THR A 8 -23.23 30.47 38.95
N ALA A 9 -22.83 30.71 40.20
CA ALA A 9 -21.46 30.45 40.65
C ALA A 9 -21.07 28.96 40.60
N PHE A 10 -22.04 28.06 40.78
CA PHE A 10 -21.81 26.62 40.67
C PHE A 10 -21.60 26.18 39.22
N PHE A 11 -22.42 26.66 38.28
CA PHE A 11 -22.25 26.34 36.85
C PHE A 11 -20.93 26.87 36.29
N ASN A 12 -20.51 28.08 36.67
CA ASN A 12 -19.21 28.62 36.25
C ASN A 12 -18.04 27.74 36.71
N LYS A 13 -18.12 27.18 37.93
CA LYS A 13 -17.10 26.24 38.43
C LYS A 13 -17.08 24.91 37.67
N ILE A 14 -18.24 24.43 37.22
CA ILE A 14 -18.32 23.22 36.39
C ILE A 14 -17.69 23.47 35.02
N GLU A 15 -17.95 24.64 34.41
CA GLU A 15 -17.34 25.00 33.13
C GLU A 15 -15.82 25.15 33.25
N GLU A 16 -15.33 25.82 34.29
CA GLU A 16 -13.88 25.94 34.56
C GLU A 16 -13.23 24.57 34.73
N TRP A 17 -13.86 23.67 35.50
CA TRP A 17 -13.35 22.32 35.71
C TRP A 17 -13.34 21.50 34.40
N ASN A 18 -14.39 21.60 33.59
CA ASN A 18 -14.47 20.91 32.29
C ASN A 18 -13.40 21.40 31.31
N GLU A 19 -13.11 22.69 31.26
CA GLU A 19 -12.04 23.24 30.41
C GLU A 19 -10.65 22.81 30.90
N GLU A 20 -10.46 22.66 32.21
CA GLU A 20 -9.20 22.15 32.78
C GLU A 20 -8.99 20.67 32.43
N GLN A 21 -10.03 19.84 32.50
CA GLN A 21 -9.97 18.43 32.08
C GLN A 21 -9.67 18.28 30.58
N LYS A 22 -10.29 19.10 29.72
CA LYS A 22 -10.00 19.11 28.27
C LYS A 22 -8.53 19.45 27.99
N LYS A 23 -7.93 20.39 28.73
CA LYS A 23 -6.50 20.73 28.60
C LYS A 23 -5.61 19.57 29.01
N VAL A 24 -5.91 18.92 30.14
CA VAL A 24 -5.16 17.74 30.62
C VAL A 24 -5.25 16.58 29.63
N PHE A 25 -6.42 16.34 29.04
CA PHE A 25 -6.61 15.30 28.03
C PHE A 25 -5.78 15.58 26.76
N LYS A 26 -5.84 16.82 26.23
CA LYS A 26 -5.04 17.23 25.07
C LYS A 26 -3.54 17.10 25.32
N GLU A 27 -3.06 17.47 26.51
CA GLU A 27 -1.64 17.33 26.88
C GLU A 27 -1.23 15.85 26.95
N LYS A 28 -2.05 14.99 27.56
CA LYS A 28 -1.79 13.53 27.59
C LYS A 28 -1.73 12.94 26.18
N GLN A 29 -2.66 13.33 25.29
CA GLN A 29 -2.69 12.87 23.90
C GLN A 29 -1.44 13.33 23.14
N PHE A 30 -1.04 14.59 23.31
CA PHE A 30 0.18 15.13 22.71
C PHE A 30 1.45 14.40 23.22
N GLN A 31 1.52 14.08 24.51
CA GLN A 31 2.63 13.30 25.07
C GLN A 31 2.66 11.85 24.55
N LYS A 32 1.49 11.22 24.33
CA LYS A 32 1.38 9.88 23.69
C LYS A 32 1.95 9.92 22.27
N GLN A 33 1.47 10.85 21.44
CA GLN A 33 1.95 11.05 20.07
C GLN A 33 3.46 11.35 20.01
N LYS A 34 3.98 12.18 20.93
CA LYS A 34 5.42 12.48 21.01
C LYS A 34 6.27 11.26 21.35
N LYS A 35 5.78 10.35 22.22
CA LYS A 35 6.47 9.10 22.54
C LYS A 35 6.48 8.14 21.36
N GLU A 36 5.36 8.02 20.64
CA GLU A 36 5.25 7.19 19.43
C GLU A 36 6.15 7.69 18.32
N LEU A 37 6.16 9.01 18.06
CA LEU A 37 7.06 9.63 17.09
C LEU A 37 8.54 9.37 17.41
N LYS A 38 8.93 9.44 18.69
CA LYS A 38 10.30 9.09 19.11
C LYS A 38 10.64 7.62 18.86
N LYS A 39 9.70 6.69 19.10
CA LYS A 39 9.88 5.27 18.80
C LYS A 39 10.01 5.04 17.29
N PHE A 40 9.20 5.71 16.49
CA PHE A 40 9.23 5.64 15.03
C PHE A 40 10.56 6.14 14.46
N VAL A 41 11.03 7.33 14.88
CA VAL A 41 12.33 7.87 14.47
C VAL A 41 13.48 6.93 14.83
N LYS A 42 13.43 6.30 16.01
CA LYS A 42 14.45 5.31 16.42
C LYS A 42 14.43 4.05 15.53
N LYS A 43 13.26 3.57 15.11
CA LYS A 43 13.13 2.45 14.16
C LYS A 43 13.69 2.82 12.78
N MET A 44 13.33 4.00 12.26
CA MET A 44 13.84 4.53 10.99
C MET A 44 15.37 4.64 10.97
N ASN A 45 15.97 5.22 12.01
CA ASN A 45 17.44 5.33 12.08
C ASN A 45 18.12 3.96 12.07
N LYS A 46 17.56 2.96 12.78
CA LYS A 46 18.08 1.59 12.78
C LYS A 46 17.95 0.93 11.40
N GLN A 47 16.89 1.20 10.64
CA GLN A 47 16.75 0.71 9.26
C GLN A 47 17.78 1.37 8.33
N ASN A 48 18.01 2.68 8.46
CA ASN A 48 19.03 3.38 7.67
C ASN A 48 20.43 2.82 7.93
N GLU A 49 20.79 2.55 9.20
CA GLU A 49 22.06 1.90 9.53
C GLU A 49 22.20 0.50 8.89
N LEU A 50 21.11 -0.26 8.77
CA LEU A 50 21.11 -1.57 8.10
C LEU A 50 21.30 -1.43 6.58
N ILE A 51 20.66 -0.43 5.97
CA ILE A 51 20.80 -0.12 4.54
C ILE A 51 22.23 0.31 4.23
N ASP A 52 22.81 1.20 5.04
CA ASP A 52 24.20 1.66 4.87
C ASP A 52 25.20 0.51 4.99
N ASN A 53 24.99 -0.40 5.97
CA ASN A 53 25.80 -1.60 6.12
C ASN A 53 25.65 -2.59 4.94
N PHE A 54 24.45 -2.71 4.37
CA PHE A 54 24.19 -3.53 3.19
C PHE A 54 24.88 -2.96 1.94
N ASN A 55 24.78 -1.65 1.76
CA ASN A 55 25.42 -0.93 0.65
C ASN A 55 26.95 -1.01 0.74
N ALA A 56 27.53 -0.88 1.94
CA ALA A 56 28.97 -1.05 2.16
C ALA A 56 29.45 -2.46 1.80
N LYS A 57 28.70 -3.50 2.20
CA LYS A 57 29.02 -4.91 1.87
C LYS A 57 28.88 -5.22 0.37
N ASN A 58 27.95 -4.57 -0.32
CA ASN A 58 27.78 -4.74 -1.76
C ASN A 58 28.83 -3.98 -2.57
N ALA A 59 29.26 -2.80 -2.11
CA ALA A 59 30.39 -2.08 -2.71
C ALA A 59 31.69 -2.92 -2.68
N GLU A 60 31.96 -3.63 -1.58
CA GLU A 60 33.08 -4.59 -1.49
C GLU A 60 32.95 -5.80 -2.43
N LYS A 61 31.72 -6.26 -2.70
CA LYS A 61 31.47 -7.38 -3.63
C LYS A 61 31.58 -6.97 -5.09
N ILE A 62 31.14 -5.75 -5.44
CA ILE A 62 31.23 -5.21 -6.79
C ILE A 62 32.69 -4.94 -7.18
N ALA A 63 33.54 -4.52 -6.23
CA ALA A 63 34.98 -4.38 -6.44
C ALA A 63 35.70 -5.70 -6.80
N LYS A 64 35.11 -6.86 -6.47
CA LYS A 64 35.70 -8.20 -6.71
C LYS A 64 35.19 -8.89 -7.98
N LYS A 65 34.17 -8.37 -8.67
CA LYS A 65 33.45 -9.11 -9.74
C LYS A 65 33.60 -8.53 -11.16
N ASN A 66 34.50 -7.57 -11.39
CA ASN A 66 34.76 -7.01 -12.73
C ASN A 66 35.80 -7.81 -13.54
N GLN A 67 35.63 -9.14 -13.62
CA GLN A 67 36.24 -10.01 -14.62
C GLN A 67 35.31 -11.19 -14.96
N SER A 68 34.25 -10.95 -15.75
CA SER A 68 33.84 -11.82 -16.87
C SER A 68 32.54 -11.33 -17.54
N LYS A 69 32.69 -10.91 -18.80
CA LYS A 69 31.82 -11.00 -20.00
C LYS A 69 30.73 -12.11 -19.98
N PHE A 70 29.64 -12.14 -20.77
CA PHE A 70 29.09 -11.37 -21.92
C PHE A 70 27.58 -11.77 -22.10
N ASN A 71 26.86 -10.96 -22.90
CA ASN A 71 25.51 -11.03 -23.52
C ASN A 71 24.77 -12.36 -23.75
N THR A 72 23.43 -12.27 -23.78
CA THR A 72 22.57 -12.91 -24.81
C THR A 72 21.21 -12.20 -24.99
N GLU A 73 20.72 -12.23 -26.23
CA GLU A 73 19.48 -11.61 -26.76
C GLU A 73 18.20 -12.34 -26.32
N ILE A 74 17.09 -11.58 -26.22
CA ILE A 74 15.75 -12.08 -25.84
C ILE A 74 14.88 -12.11 -27.11
N THR A 75 14.36 -13.29 -27.45
CA THR A 75 13.29 -13.49 -28.43
C THR A 75 11.94 -13.63 -27.70
N MET A 76 10.96 -12.81 -28.10
CA MET A 76 9.61 -12.80 -27.54
C MET A 76 8.74 -13.91 -28.15
N PHE A 77 7.97 -14.62 -27.32
CA PHE A 77 6.88 -15.49 -27.73
C PHE A 77 5.58 -15.00 -27.07
N THR A 78 4.62 -14.57 -27.88
CA THR A 78 3.25 -14.26 -27.48
C THR A 78 2.38 -15.50 -27.69
N VAL A 79 1.66 -15.94 -26.65
CA VAL A 79 0.54 -16.88 -26.78
C VAL A 79 -0.59 -16.39 -25.90
N PHE A 80 -1.64 -15.84 -26.52
CA PHE A 80 -2.95 -15.63 -25.90
C PHE A 80 -3.79 -16.88 -26.15
N PRO A 81 -4.53 -17.41 -25.16
CA PRO A 81 -5.69 -18.23 -25.42
C PRO A 81 -6.95 -17.38 -25.42
N ASP A 82 -7.72 -17.52 -26.49
CA ASP A 82 -9.09 -17.03 -26.62
C ASP A 82 -9.99 -17.67 -25.53
N SER A 83 -10.82 -16.86 -24.88
CA SER A 83 -11.97 -17.37 -24.12
C SER A 83 -13.20 -16.49 -24.34
N GLU A 84 -14.00 -16.83 -25.35
CA GLU A 84 -15.38 -16.38 -25.43
C GLU A 84 -16.25 -17.24 -24.50
N ASN A 85 -17.10 -16.56 -23.72
CA ASN A 85 -18.16 -17.07 -22.83
C ASN A 85 -17.77 -17.44 -21.40
N GLN A 86 -17.53 -16.41 -20.58
CA GLN A 86 -17.85 -16.46 -19.15
C GLN A 86 -18.80 -15.30 -18.83
N THR A 87 -19.96 -15.60 -18.25
CA THR A 87 -20.83 -14.57 -17.67
C THR A 87 -20.11 -13.94 -16.49
N PRO A 88 -19.98 -12.60 -16.45
CA PRO A 88 -19.20 -11.93 -15.43
C PRO A 88 -19.77 -12.21 -14.04
N SER A 89 -18.89 -12.42 -13.06
CA SER A 89 -19.34 -12.64 -11.69
C SER A 89 -19.99 -11.35 -11.12
N PRO A 90 -20.85 -11.44 -10.09
CA PRO A 90 -21.39 -10.26 -9.40
C PRO A 90 -20.31 -9.29 -8.89
N PHE A 91 -19.07 -9.78 -8.72
CA PHE A 91 -17.90 -8.98 -8.40
C PHE A 91 -17.34 -8.20 -9.60
N GLU A 92 -17.40 -8.75 -10.82
CA GLU A 92 -17.07 -8.05 -12.07
C GLU A 92 -18.08 -6.95 -12.37
N GLU A 93 -19.38 -7.17 -12.15
CA GLU A 93 -20.39 -6.12 -12.34
C GLU A 93 -20.17 -4.94 -11.38
N MET A 94 -19.77 -5.19 -10.13
CA MET A 94 -19.39 -4.15 -9.17
C MET A 94 -18.07 -3.45 -9.56
N TYR A 95 -17.12 -4.20 -10.12
CA TYR A 95 -15.84 -3.68 -10.64
C TYR A 95 -16.05 -2.72 -11.82
N TYR A 96 -16.93 -3.06 -12.77
CA TYR A 96 -17.27 -2.18 -13.90
C TYR A 96 -18.21 -1.03 -13.52
N ALA A 97 -19.06 -1.19 -12.51
CA ALA A 97 -19.91 -0.09 -12.01
C ALA A 97 -19.09 1.04 -11.35
N ASN A 98 -17.92 0.73 -10.76
CA ASN A 98 -17.01 1.72 -10.18
C ASN A 98 -15.97 2.28 -11.20
N HIS A 99 -15.96 1.79 -12.44
CA HIS A 99 -15.04 2.23 -13.51
C HIS A 99 -15.46 3.52 -14.23
N GLU A 100 -16.56 4.15 -13.82
CA GLU A 100 -17.01 5.44 -14.37
C GLU A 100 -15.96 6.55 -14.19
N GLU A 101 -15.06 6.42 -13.20
CA GLU A 101 -13.92 7.32 -12.97
C GLU A 101 -12.81 7.22 -14.03
N TYR A 102 -12.57 6.05 -14.63
CA TYR A 102 -11.55 5.88 -15.67
C TYR A 102 -11.98 6.54 -16.99
N GLY A 103 -13.27 6.48 -17.31
CA GLY A 103 -13.86 7.18 -18.45
C GLY A 103 -13.79 8.71 -18.32
N ILE A 104 -13.66 9.26 -17.11
CA ILE A 104 -13.44 10.69 -16.86
C ILE A 104 -11.98 11.05 -17.13
N LEU A 105 -11.03 10.19 -16.74
CA LEU A 105 -9.59 10.44 -16.89
C LEU A 105 -9.14 10.41 -18.36
N GLU A 106 -9.60 9.44 -19.15
CA GLU A 106 -9.28 9.36 -20.59
C GLU A 106 -9.90 10.52 -21.38
N LYS A 107 -11.09 10.98 -20.98
CA LYS A 107 -11.72 12.19 -21.52
C LYS A 107 -10.92 13.45 -21.21
N GLU A 108 -10.42 13.61 -19.98
CA GLU A 108 -9.57 14.75 -19.61
C GLU A 108 -8.20 14.69 -20.31
N TYR A 109 -7.59 13.51 -20.45
CA TYR A 109 -6.36 13.34 -21.24
C TYR A 109 -6.55 13.70 -22.71
N THR A 110 -7.63 13.22 -23.32
CA THR A 110 -8.00 13.54 -24.70
C THR A 110 -8.29 15.04 -24.86
N ARG A 111 -8.94 15.66 -23.87
CA ARG A 111 -9.20 17.10 -23.82
C ARG A 111 -7.91 17.94 -23.80
N PHE A 112 -6.87 17.47 -23.10
CA PHE A 112 -5.57 18.16 -23.04
C PHE A 112 -4.56 17.71 -24.10
N SER A 113 -4.91 16.72 -24.93
CA SER A 113 -4.01 16.13 -25.91
C SER A 113 -3.43 17.16 -26.91
N ALA A 114 -4.24 18.13 -27.32
CA ALA A 114 -3.82 19.21 -28.22
C ALA A 114 -2.79 20.19 -27.59
N ARG A 115 -2.55 20.11 -26.28
CA ARG A 115 -1.57 20.95 -25.56
C ARG A 115 -0.22 20.27 -25.36
N PHE A 116 -0.12 18.96 -25.58
CA PHE A 116 1.19 18.36 -25.79
C PHE A 116 1.83 19.13 -26.95
N GLN A 117 3.09 19.53 -26.78
CA GLN A 117 3.87 20.40 -27.70
C GLN A 117 3.66 21.91 -27.54
N SER A 118 2.56 22.37 -26.92
CA SER A 118 2.38 23.80 -26.63
C SER A 118 3.30 24.23 -25.47
N LYS A 119 4.41 24.91 -25.77
CA LYS A 119 5.27 25.53 -24.74
C LYS A 119 4.66 26.83 -24.19
N GLN A 120 3.33 26.95 -24.18
CA GLN A 120 2.63 28.18 -23.82
C GLN A 120 2.16 28.12 -22.37
N CYS A 121 2.28 29.24 -21.65
CA CYS A 121 1.77 29.33 -20.29
C CYS A 121 0.23 29.17 -20.27
N PRO A 122 -0.33 28.29 -19.43
CA PRO A 122 -1.77 28.04 -19.39
C PRO A 122 -2.61 29.26 -18.96
N TYR A 123 -1.97 30.26 -18.35
CA TYR A 123 -2.64 31.46 -17.86
C TYR A 123 -2.56 32.67 -18.78
N CYS A 124 -1.46 32.81 -19.54
CA CYS A 124 -1.21 34.02 -20.33
C CYS A 124 -0.70 33.74 -21.74
N GLN A 125 -0.64 32.47 -22.14
CA GLN A 125 -0.28 31.98 -23.47
C GLN A 125 1.13 32.37 -23.96
N ASN A 126 1.93 33.07 -23.16
CA ASN A 126 3.32 33.37 -23.49
C ASN A 126 4.16 32.11 -23.65
N MET A 127 5.02 32.11 -24.66
CA MET A 127 5.96 31.03 -24.94
C MET A 127 7.03 30.91 -23.83
N ILE A 128 7.27 29.68 -23.39
CA ILE A 128 8.25 29.31 -22.38
C ILE A 128 9.42 28.61 -23.09
N GLU A 129 10.55 29.29 -23.20
CA GLU A 129 11.73 28.80 -23.94
C GLU A 129 12.35 27.55 -23.31
N LYS A 130 12.41 27.50 -21.97
CA LYS A 130 13.02 26.40 -21.20
C LYS A 130 12.01 25.76 -20.26
N LEU A 131 11.64 24.52 -20.60
CA LEU A 131 10.81 23.66 -19.76
C LEU A 131 11.65 23.06 -18.63
N SER A 132 11.08 23.02 -17.43
CA SER A 132 11.63 22.30 -16.28
C SER A 132 10.83 21.03 -16.04
N THR A 133 11.44 19.99 -15.48
CA THR A 133 10.74 18.76 -15.07
C THR A 133 9.84 18.94 -13.84
N ARG A 134 9.81 20.15 -13.26
CA ARG A 134 9.05 20.50 -12.04
C ARG A 134 8.21 21.75 -12.29
N SER A 135 7.22 21.98 -11.42
CA SER A 135 6.39 23.19 -11.43
C SER A 135 7.23 24.46 -11.34
N ARG A 136 6.79 25.52 -12.02
CA ARG A 136 7.53 26.79 -12.13
C ARG A 136 6.57 27.98 -12.17
N VAL A 137 7.09 29.15 -11.83
CA VAL A 137 6.39 30.43 -11.98
C VAL A 137 6.64 31.00 -13.38
N CYS A 138 5.57 31.42 -14.06
CA CYS A 138 5.66 32.07 -15.36
C CYS A 138 6.41 33.43 -15.25
N PRO A 139 7.41 33.70 -16.11
CA PRO A 139 8.14 34.96 -16.07
C PRO A 139 7.27 36.17 -16.41
N HIS A 140 6.23 35.99 -17.22
CA HIS A 140 5.33 37.06 -17.66
C HIS A 140 4.21 37.33 -16.64
N CYS A 141 3.32 36.36 -16.38
CA CYS A 141 2.15 36.58 -15.52
C CYS A 141 2.37 36.28 -14.03
N LYS A 142 3.56 35.80 -13.65
CA LYS A 142 3.93 35.43 -12.27
C LYS A 142 3.03 34.37 -11.60
N LYS A 143 2.15 33.69 -12.35
CA LYS A 143 1.38 32.53 -11.86
C LYS A 143 2.21 31.25 -11.94
N ARG A 144 2.03 30.36 -10.96
CA ARG A 144 2.65 29.03 -10.93
C ARG A 144 1.91 28.10 -11.88
N PHE A 145 2.63 27.41 -12.75
CA PHE A 145 2.12 26.34 -13.58
C PHE A 145 2.87 25.04 -13.29
N TYR A 146 2.24 23.93 -13.64
CA TYR A 146 2.75 22.58 -13.42
C TYR A 146 3.19 21.99 -14.76
N VAL A 147 4.24 21.18 -14.72
CA VAL A 147 4.78 20.50 -15.91
C VAL A 147 4.52 19.02 -15.74
N LYS A 148 3.87 18.42 -16.75
CA LYS A 148 3.58 17.00 -16.79
C LYS A 148 4.17 16.40 -18.05
N GLN A 149 4.80 15.25 -17.94
CA GLN A 149 5.33 14.50 -19.08
C GLN A 149 4.32 13.42 -19.48
N ASN A 150 4.07 13.28 -20.78
CA ASN A 150 3.33 12.16 -21.32
C ASN A 150 4.15 10.88 -21.14
N PHE A 151 3.54 9.81 -20.62
CA PHE A 151 4.23 8.53 -20.44
C PHE A 151 4.55 7.81 -21.75
N HIS A 152 3.74 8.00 -22.79
CA HIS A 152 3.89 7.31 -24.07
C HIS A 152 4.71 8.11 -25.08
N SER A 153 4.54 9.45 -25.13
CA SER A 153 5.23 10.31 -26.11
C SER A 153 6.45 11.06 -25.57
N GLU A 154 6.71 11.00 -24.26
CA GLU A 154 7.72 11.80 -23.55
C GLU A 154 7.55 13.32 -23.65
N GLU A 155 6.48 13.80 -24.30
CA GLU A 155 6.21 15.22 -24.50
C GLU A 155 5.73 15.89 -23.22
N TYR A 156 6.02 17.19 -23.08
CA TYR A 156 5.60 17.96 -21.92
C TYR A 156 4.33 18.77 -22.19
N MET A 157 3.45 18.82 -21.20
CA MET A 157 2.31 19.73 -21.14
C MET A 157 2.44 20.69 -19.95
N LEU A 158 1.99 21.93 -20.15
CA LEU A 158 1.94 22.96 -19.12
C LEU A 158 0.51 23.13 -18.63
N LEU A 159 0.30 22.92 -17.34
CA LEU A 159 -1.03 22.85 -16.71
C LEU A 159 -1.19 23.94 -15.65
N SER A 160 -2.40 24.48 -15.53
CA SER A 160 -2.80 25.27 -14.38
C SER A 160 -2.98 24.39 -13.15
N GLU A 161 -3.10 24.99 -11.97
CA GLU A 161 -3.37 24.26 -10.72
C GLU A 161 -4.69 23.45 -10.78
N GLU A 162 -5.73 24.02 -11.37
CA GLU A 162 -7.05 23.38 -11.49
C GLU A 162 -7.00 22.15 -12.40
N GLU A 163 -6.23 22.24 -13.49
CA GLU A 163 -6.03 21.13 -14.43
C GLU A 163 -5.04 20.08 -13.88
N TRP A 164 -4.07 20.50 -13.07
CA TRP A 164 -3.08 19.63 -12.47
C TRP A 164 -3.65 18.72 -11.37
N LYS A 165 -4.61 19.22 -10.57
CA LYS A 165 -5.21 18.47 -9.45
C LYS A 165 -5.79 17.09 -9.84
N PRO A 166 -6.70 16.98 -10.82
CA PRO A 166 -7.23 15.67 -11.23
C PRO A 166 -6.14 14.77 -11.82
N LEU A 167 -5.15 15.38 -12.48
CA LEU A 167 -4.03 14.69 -13.10
C LEU A 167 -2.95 14.24 -12.11
N GLN A 168 -2.92 14.70 -10.87
CA GLN A 168 -1.95 14.25 -9.86
C GLN A 168 -2.32 12.87 -9.27
N GLN A 169 -3.59 12.49 -9.33
CA GLN A 169 -4.06 11.15 -8.95
C GLN A 169 -3.42 10.04 -9.84
N GLU A 170 -2.93 10.40 -11.02
CA GLU A 170 -2.25 9.51 -11.95
C GLU A 170 -0.93 8.90 -11.40
N ARG A 171 -0.28 9.48 -10.39
CA ARG A 171 0.91 8.82 -9.78
C ARG A 171 0.58 7.50 -9.08
N LEU A 172 -0.70 7.15 -9.03
CA LEU A 172 -1.26 5.90 -8.54
C LEU A 172 -1.84 5.05 -9.69
N SER A 173 -1.41 5.21 -10.93
CA SER A 173 -1.61 4.18 -11.96
C SER A 173 -0.71 2.98 -11.65
N PHE A 174 -1.04 2.25 -10.58
CA PHE A 174 -0.57 0.90 -10.38
C PHE A 174 -1.14 0.05 -11.51
N ASP A 175 -0.25 -0.46 -12.34
CA ASP A 175 -0.59 -1.50 -13.29
C ASP A 175 -0.80 -2.79 -12.48
N TRP A 176 -2.05 -2.99 -12.06
CA TRP A 176 -2.50 -4.18 -11.34
C TRP A 176 -2.13 -5.45 -12.09
N ASP A 177 -2.14 -5.40 -13.42
CA ASP A 177 -1.86 -6.52 -14.29
C ASP A 177 -0.36 -6.83 -14.30
N GLU A 178 0.50 -5.80 -14.32
CA GLU A 178 1.97 -5.96 -14.23
C GLU A 178 2.40 -6.60 -12.90
N TYR A 179 1.90 -6.11 -11.77
CA TYR A 179 2.26 -6.66 -10.44
C TYR A 179 1.66 -8.05 -10.19
N THR A 180 0.47 -8.31 -10.71
CA THR A 180 -0.12 -9.66 -10.67
C THR A 180 0.69 -10.61 -11.55
N ALA A 181 1.12 -10.15 -12.74
CA ALA A 181 1.99 -10.91 -13.63
C ALA A 181 3.36 -11.18 -13.01
N GLU A 182 3.96 -10.25 -12.25
CA GLU A 182 5.21 -10.48 -11.52
C GLU A 182 5.05 -11.60 -10.48
N ALA A 183 3.98 -11.56 -9.68
CA ALA A 183 3.70 -12.62 -8.72
C ALA A 183 3.51 -13.97 -9.44
N GLU A 184 2.70 -14.02 -10.50
CA GLU A 184 2.53 -15.24 -11.30
C GLU A 184 3.82 -15.75 -11.93
N PHE A 185 4.69 -14.85 -12.41
CA PHE A 185 5.97 -15.18 -12.98
C PHE A 185 6.84 -15.92 -11.96
N HIS A 186 6.93 -15.41 -10.74
CA HIS A 186 7.67 -16.08 -9.66
C HIS A 186 7.01 -17.39 -9.23
N LEU A 187 5.67 -17.46 -9.21
CA LEU A 187 4.95 -18.68 -8.90
C LEU A 187 5.24 -19.79 -9.91
N LYS A 188 5.15 -19.49 -11.21
CA LYS A 188 5.45 -20.44 -12.32
C LYS A 188 6.88 -20.96 -12.27
N ARG A 189 7.82 -20.11 -11.83
CA ARG A 189 9.24 -20.46 -11.67
C ARG A 189 9.55 -21.14 -10.34
N ARG A 190 8.57 -21.27 -9.44
CA ARG A 190 8.72 -21.84 -8.09
C ARG A 190 9.70 -21.04 -7.23
N ASP A 191 9.75 -19.73 -7.45
CA ASP A 191 10.51 -18.76 -6.68
C ASP A 191 9.63 -18.20 -5.55
N PHE A 192 9.21 -19.07 -4.62
CA PHE A 192 8.13 -18.75 -3.67
C PHE A 192 8.45 -17.58 -2.73
N GLY A 193 9.73 -17.36 -2.40
CA GLY A 193 10.16 -16.21 -1.61
C GLY A 193 10.01 -14.89 -2.39
N LEU A 194 10.30 -14.90 -3.69
CA LEU A 194 10.05 -13.74 -4.56
C LEU A 194 8.56 -13.54 -4.83
N TYR A 195 7.81 -14.63 -5.02
CA TYR A 195 6.35 -14.60 -5.11
C TYR A 195 5.71 -13.92 -3.89
N ARG A 196 6.14 -14.32 -2.68
CA ARG A 196 5.71 -13.69 -1.43
C ARG A 196 6.03 -12.20 -1.42
N ASN A 197 7.22 -11.78 -1.87
CA ASN A 197 7.60 -10.37 -1.90
C ASN A 197 6.75 -9.56 -2.88
N ALA A 198 6.49 -10.09 -4.08
CA ALA A 198 5.59 -9.45 -5.05
C ALA A 198 4.18 -9.28 -4.45
N LYS A 199 3.64 -10.30 -3.78
CA LYS A 199 2.37 -10.22 -3.05
C LYS A 199 2.38 -9.17 -1.94
N TYR A 200 3.49 -9.02 -1.23
CA TYR A 200 3.66 -8.00 -0.18
C TYR A 200 3.62 -6.59 -0.78
N HIS A 201 4.33 -6.35 -1.88
CA HIS A 201 4.29 -5.06 -2.57
C HIS A 201 2.91 -4.73 -3.12
N LEU A 202 2.18 -5.74 -3.60
CA LEU A 202 0.79 -5.60 -4.05
C LEU A 202 -0.15 -5.25 -2.89
N LEU A 203 0.04 -5.83 -1.70
CA LEU A 203 -0.69 -5.42 -0.49
C LEU A 203 -0.38 -3.97 -0.13
N GLU A 204 0.90 -3.61 0.01
CA GLU A 204 1.33 -2.28 0.42
C GLU A 204 0.84 -1.20 -0.56
N THR A 205 1.00 -1.44 -1.85
CA THR A 205 0.60 -0.48 -2.89
C THR A 205 -0.91 -0.42 -3.04
N GLY A 206 -1.60 -1.56 -3.05
CA GLY A 206 -3.06 -1.60 -3.14
C GLY A 206 -3.72 -0.91 -1.93
N TYR A 207 -3.15 -1.05 -0.74
CA TYR A 207 -3.59 -0.32 0.44
C TYR A 207 -3.38 1.19 0.30
N ALA A 208 -2.17 1.62 -0.08
CA ALA A 208 -1.85 3.04 -0.27
C ALA A 208 -2.72 3.73 -1.34
N GLN A 209 -3.30 2.95 -2.24
CA GLN A 209 -4.19 3.40 -3.30
C GLN A 209 -5.67 3.15 -3.02
N HIS A 210 -6.01 2.67 -1.83
CA HIS A 210 -7.38 2.32 -1.44
C HIS A 210 -8.09 1.38 -2.44
N LYS A 211 -7.34 0.44 -3.03
CA LYS A 211 -7.85 -0.53 -4.02
C LYS A 211 -8.54 -1.74 -3.39
N PHE A 212 -8.42 -1.91 -2.08
CA PHE A 212 -9.06 -3.00 -1.34
C PHE A 212 -10.26 -2.49 -0.57
N SER A 213 -11.36 -3.26 -0.63
CA SER A 213 -12.38 -3.18 0.42
C SER A 213 -11.77 -3.65 1.76
N PRO A 214 -12.35 -3.29 2.91
CA PRO A 214 -11.87 -3.76 4.21
C PRO A 214 -11.76 -5.30 4.29
N TYR A 215 -12.74 -6.02 3.73
CA TYR A 215 -12.68 -7.47 3.60
C TYR A 215 -11.53 -7.94 2.69
N GLY A 216 -11.36 -7.31 1.51
CA GLY A 216 -10.28 -7.64 0.59
C GLY A 216 -8.90 -7.44 1.21
N MET A 217 -8.73 -6.36 1.98
CA MET A 217 -7.51 -6.07 2.73
C MET A 217 -7.20 -7.19 3.74
N LEU A 218 -8.21 -7.59 4.53
CA LEU A 218 -8.09 -8.70 5.49
C LEU A 218 -7.65 -9.99 4.79
N VAL A 219 -8.29 -10.36 3.68
CA VAL A 219 -7.96 -11.58 2.94
C VAL A 219 -6.53 -11.55 2.41
N LYS A 220 -6.06 -10.40 1.90
CA LYS A 220 -4.67 -10.26 1.42
C LYS A 220 -3.64 -10.32 2.55
N CYS A 221 -3.97 -9.76 3.71
CA CYS A 221 -3.14 -9.90 4.91
C CYS A 221 -3.05 -11.36 5.37
N PHE A 222 -4.18 -12.09 5.36
CA PHE A 222 -4.23 -13.51 5.68
C PHE A 222 -3.44 -14.37 4.68
N GLU A 223 -3.54 -14.06 3.38
CA GLU A 223 -2.76 -14.70 2.31
C GLU A 223 -1.25 -14.57 2.59
N LEU A 224 -0.77 -13.36 2.87
CA LEU A 224 0.64 -13.12 3.18
C LEU A 224 1.08 -13.77 4.49
N TYR A 225 0.24 -13.72 5.53
CA TYR A 225 0.51 -14.40 6.79
C TYR A 225 0.65 -15.91 6.58
N TYR A 226 -0.26 -16.53 5.82
CA TYR A 226 -0.24 -17.96 5.56
C TYR A 226 0.97 -18.37 4.71
N LEU A 227 1.33 -17.55 3.72
CA LEU A 227 2.57 -17.72 2.95
C LEU A 227 3.77 -17.69 3.89
N ASP A 228 3.94 -16.64 4.70
CA ASP A 228 5.04 -16.51 5.67
C ASP A 228 5.12 -17.70 6.64
N PHE A 229 3.98 -18.09 7.20
CA PHE A 229 3.87 -19.23 8.10
C PHE A 229 4.31 -20.54 7.43
N SER A 230 4.04 -20.68 6.13
CA SER A 230 4.45 -21.85 5.34
C SER A 230 5.93 -21.85 4.98
N GLY A 231 6.62 -20.71 5.08
CA GLY A 231 8.05 -20.59 4.90
C GLY A 231 8.54 -20.71 3.47
N PRO A 232 8.15 -19.77 2.60
CA PRO A 232 8.42 -19.87 1.18
C PRO A 232 9.93 -19.78 0.93
N ASN A 233 10.43 -20.66 0.07
CA ASN A 233 11.82 -20.71 -0.31
C ASN A 233 11.94 -20.80 -1.83
N ASN A 234 12.94 -20.16 -2.42
CA ASN A 234 13.10 -20.22 -3.86
C ASN A 234 13.80 -21.51 -4.29
N VAL A 235 13.25 -22.20 -5.30
CA VAL A 235 13.75 -23.51 -5.74
C VAL A 235 14.42 -23.38 -7.10
N HIS A 236 15.65 -22.82 -7.12
CA HIS A 236 16.31 -22.49 -8.40
C HIS A 236 16.99 -23.69 -9.08
N SER A 237 17.46 -24.73 -8.37
CA SER A 237 18.35 -25.73 -8.99
C SER A 237 18.70 -27.01 -8.20
N SER A 238 17.93 -27.48 -7.22
CA SER A 238 18.15 -28.84 -6.69
C SER A 238 16.94 -29.41 -5.93
N THR A 239 16.72 -30.72 -6.07
CA THR A 239 15.71 -31.53 -5.37
C THR A 239 15.89 -31.61 -3.86
N SER A 240 16.97 -31.05 -3.30
CA SER A 240 17.32 -31.19 -1.88
C SER A 240 16.70 -30.13 -0.97
N CYS A 241 16.25 -28.99 -1.52
CA CYS A 241 15.63 -27.93 -0.73
C CYS A 241 14.11 -27.90 -0.97
N PRO A 242 13.28 -28.06 0.08
CA PRO A 242 11.84 -27.98 -0.08
C PRO A 242 11.43 -26.55 -0.45
N ALA A 243 10.37 -26.43 -1.25
CA ALA A 243 9.71 -25.18 -1.62
C ALA A 243 9.21 -24.39 -0.41
N PHE A 244 8.84 -25.10 0.65
CA PHE A 244 8.33 -24.55 1.90
C PHE A 244 9.05 -25.21 3.08
N LYS A 245 9.63 -24.40 3.96
CA LYS A 245 10.29 -24.85 5.19
C LYS A 245 9.33 -24.66 6.36
N GLN A 246 9.16 -25.68 7.19
CA GLN A 246 8.38 -25.55 8.43
C GLN A 246 9.13 -24.68 9.45
N ASP A 247 8.41 -24.12 10.42
CA ASP A 247 8.93 -23.30 11.53
C ASP A 247 9.56 -21.95 11.13
N THR A 248 8.92 -21.27 10.21
CA THR A 248 9.42 -20.02 9.64
C THR A 248 8.97 -18.77 10.38
N PHE A 249 9.82 -17.75 10.24
CA PHE A 249 9.62 -16.41 10.74
C PHE A 249 8.46 -15.74 10.00
N ILE A 250 7.49 -15.24 10.77
CA ILE A 250 6.43 -14.38 10.26
C ILE A 250 6.97 -12.96 10.31
N ALA A 251 6.96 -12.24 9.20
CA ALA A 251 7.46 -10.88 9.19
C ALA A 251 6.62 -10.00 10.15
N PRO A 252 7.23 -9.24 11.08
CA PRO A 252 6.51 -8.40 12.03
C PRO A 252 5.55 -7.42 11.34
N ALA A 253 5.95 -6.87 10.20
CA ALA A 253 5.11 -5.98 9.40
C ALA A 253 3.82 -6.65 8.92
N VAL A 254 3.81 -7.97 8.69
CA VAL A 254 2.58 -8.69 8.31
C VAL A 254 1.64 -8.81 9.52
N SER A 255 2.17 -8.96 10.73
CA SER A 255 1.35 -8.90 11.95
C SER A 255 0.73 -7.52 12.15
N ASP A 256 1.48 -6.45 11.89
CA ASP A 256 0.97 -5.07 11.95
C ASP A 256 -0.16 -4.87 10.92
N TRP A 257 0.02 -5.33 9.67
CA TRP A 257 -1.02 -5.28 8.64
C TRP A 257 -2.29 -6.07 9.01
N VAL A 258 -2.14 -7.25 9.63
CA VAL A 258 -3.29 -8.03 10.10
C VAL A 258 -4.04 -7.29 11.20
N ALA A 259 -3.34 -6.69 12.17
CA ALA A 259 -3.97 -5.91 13.23
C ALA A 259 -4.78 -4.74 12.67
N GLU A 260 -4.19 -3.99 11.73
CA GLU A 260 -4.87 -2.89 11.05
C GLU A 260 -6.08 -3.36 10.23
N ALA A 261 -5.98 -4.51 9.53
CA ALA A 261 -7.11 -5.05 8.78
C ALA A 261 -8.25 -5.54 9.69
N VAL A 262 -7.94 -6.09 10.87
CA VAL A 262 -8.92 -6.49 11.89
C VAL A 262 -9.65 -5.25 12.44
N GLU A 263 -8.92 -4.17 12.74
CA GLU A 263 -9.51 -2.91 13.19
C GLU A 263 -10.45 -2.30 12.14
N ASN A 264 -10.05 -2.32 10.86
CA ASN A 264 -10.83 -1.76 9.76
C ASN A 264 -11.99 -2.65 9.29
N TYR A 265 -11.99 -3.93 9.64
CA TYR A 265 -13.09 -4.85 9.35
C TYR A 265 -13.43 -5.68 10.59
N PRO A 266 -14.13 -5.09 11.58
CA PRO A 266 -14.44 -5.76 12.84
C PRO A 266 -15.36 -6.96 12.62
N GLN A 267 -14.98 -8.11 13.15
CA GLN A 267 -15.74 -9.37 13.13
C GLN A 267 -15.52 -10.13 14.44
N THR A 268 -16.31 -11.18 14.69
CA THR A 268 -16.02 -12.10 15.79
C THR A 268 -14.83 -13.00 15.46
N LEU A 269 -14.21 -13.57 16.49
CA LEU A 269 -13.09 -14.49 16.31
C LEU A 269 -13.46 -15.72 15.46
N GLU A 270 -14.69 -16.21 15.61
CA GLU A 270 -15.24 -17.34 14.83
C GLU A 270 -15.42 -16.96 13.36
N GLN A 271 -15.85 -15.73 13.07
CA GLN A 271 -15.98 -15.23 11.71
C GLN A 271 -14.60 -15.07 11.05
N TYR A 272 -13.61 -14.52 11.75
CA TYR A 272 -12.24 -14.48 11.24
C TYR A 272 -11.67 -15.88 10.98
N GLU A 273 -11.95 -16.84 11.88
CA GLU A 273 -11.56 -18.24 11.69
C GLU A 273 -12.18 -18.81 10.42
N GLN A 274 -13.48 -18.60 10.21
CA GLN A 274 -14.19 -19.07 9.03
C GLN A 274 -13.65 -18.44 7.75
N ILE A 275 -13.41 -17.12 7.74
CA ILE A 275 -12.85 -16.40 6.59
C ILE A 275 -11.46 -16.94 6.27
N PHE A 276 -10.59 -17.05 7.28
CA PHE A 276 -9.22 -17.53 7.09
C PHE A 276 -9.22 -18.94 6.52
N LEU A 277 -9.95 -19.88 7.12
CA LEU A 277 -9.96 -21.27 6.67
C LEU A 277 -10.55 -21.40 5.25
N THR A 278 -11.61 -20.64 4.95
CA THR A 278 -12.27 -20.70 3.64
C THR A 278 -11.38 -20.13 2.53
N GLU A 279 -10.83 -18.92 2.73
CA GLU A 279 -10.04 -18.26 1.70
C GLU A 279 -8.67 -18.91 1.51
N MET A 280 -8.00 -19.32 2.61
CA MET A 280 -6.67 -19.93 2.52
C MET A 280 -6.71 -21.32 1.88
N GLU A 281 -7.80 -22.07 2.02
CA GLU A 281 -7.92 -23.36 1.35
C GLU A 281 -8.05 -23.21 -0.17
N LYS A 282 -8.70 -22.14 -0.67
CA LYS A 282 -8.83 -21.86 -2.12
C LYS A 282 -7.49 -21.56 -2.78
N ILE A 283 -6.61 -20.85 -2.08
CA ILE A 283 -5.33 -20.37 -2.63
C ILE A 283 -4.14 -21.24 -2.22
N ARG A 284 -4.37 -22.29 -1.42
CA ARG A 284 -3.31 -23.16 -0.93
C ARG A 284 -2.55 -23.79 -2.11
N LEU A 285 -1.24 -23.61 -2.09
CA LEU A 285 -0.37 -24.18 -3.12
C LEU A 285 -0.14 -25.68 -2.84
N PRO A 286 -0.07 -26.53 -3.89
CA PRO A 286 0.15 -27.97 -3.72
C PRO A 286 1.40 -28.32 -2.91
N GLU A 287 2.44 -27.49 -2.99
CA GLU A 287 3.68 -27.67 -2.24
C GLU A 287 3.60 -27.28 -0.75
N GLN A 288 2.57 -26.53 -0.34
CA GLN A 288 2.36 -26.16 1.05
C GLN A 288 1.78 -27.35 1.82
N LYS A 289 2.65 -28.04 2.56
CA LYS A 289 2.25 -29.12 3.47
C LYS A 289 1.48 -28.62 4.70
N THR A 290 1.62 -27.35 5.02
CA THR A 290 1.02 -26.72 6.20
C THR A 290 -0.46 -26.47 5.95
N LEU A 291 -1.35 -27.01 6.79
CA LEU A 291 -2.78 -26.79 6.65
C LEU A 291 -3.17 -25.39 7.15
N PRO A 292 -4.18 -24.72 6.55
CA PRO A 292 -4.70 -23.44 7.04
C PRO A 292 -5.07 -23.49 8.53
N LYS A 293 -5.67 -24.59 8.98
CA LYS A 293 -6.02 -24.78 10.40
C LYS A 293 -4.82 -24.67 11.34
N THR A 294 -3.66 -25.17 10.93
CA THR A 294 -2.43 -25.08 11.72
C THR A 294 -1.93 -23.64 11.81
N ALA A 295 -1.97 -22.90 10.70
CA ALA A 295 -1.60 -21.48 10.67
C ALA A 295 -2.56 -20.62 11.51
N TRP A 296 -3.85 -20.90 11.41
CA TRP A 296 -4.89 -20.24 12.20
C TRP A 296 -4.65 -20.36 13.70
N ASN A 297 -4.28 -21.54 14.20
CA ASN A 297 -4.03 -21.72 15.64
C ASN A 297 -2.97 -20.75 16.21
N LYS A 298 -2.01 -20.33 15.39
CA LYS A 298 -1.04 -19.30 15.76
C LYS A 298 -1.59 -17.88 15.57
N LEU A 299 -2.28 -17.64 14.45
CA LEU A 299 -2.87 -16.33 14.14
C LEU A 299 -3.96 -15.91 15.14
N LYS A 300 -4.74 -16.88 15.61
CA LYS A 300 -5.82 -16.71 16.58
C LYS A 300 -5.37 -15.96 17.84
N LYS A 301 -4.12 -16.17 18.28
CA LYS A 301 -3.57 -15.45 19.44
C LYS A 301 -3.39 -13.97 19.15
N LEU A 302 -2.80 -13.64 17.99
CA LEU A 302 -2.63 -12.26 17.53
C LEU A 302 -3.98 -11.54 17.42
N ILE A 303 -4.96 -12.16 16.78
CA ILE A 303 -6.29 -11.55 16.60
C ILE A 303 -7.01 -11.36 17.93
N LYS A 304 -6.90 -12.31 18.86
CA LYS A 304 -7.45 -12.15 20.21
C LYS A 304 -6.86 -10.94 20.92
N GLU A 305 -5.53 -10.79 20.89
CA GLU A 305 -4.86 -9.64 21.47
C GLU A 305 -5.41 -8.33 20.85
N CYS A 306 -5.56 -8.26 19.53
CA CYS A 306 -6.15 -7.09 18.86
C CYS A 306 -7.59 -6.79 19.33
N LEU A 307 -8.42 -7.80 19.52
CA LEU A 307 -9.82 -7.63 19.96
C LEU A 307 -9.91 -7.21 21.43
N GLU A 308 -9.07 -7.78 22.31
CA GLU A 308 -9.04 -7.46 23.74
C GLU A 308 -8.57 -6.01 24.00
N TYR A 309 -7.65 -5.48 23.17
CA TYR A 309 -7.25 -4.06 23.25
C TYR A 309 -8.38 -3.09 22.89
N SER A 310 -9.31 -3.49 22.02
CA SER A 310 -10.45 -2.66 21.60
C SER A 310 -11.49 -2.49 22.69
N ASP A 311 -11.63 -3.49 23.57
CA ASP A 311 -12.61 -3.49 24.66
C ASP A 311 -12.14 -2.63 25.86
N GLU A 312 -10.84 -2.45 26.06
CA GLU A 312 -10.29 -1.63 27.17
C GLU A 312 -10.30 -0.12 26.90
N GLU A 313 -10.32 0.34 25.64
CA GLU A 313 -10.48 1.77 25.30
C GLU A 313 -11.96 2.24 25.30
N GLY A 314 -12.91 1.33 25.62
CA GLY A 314 -14.34 1.59 25.69
C GLY A 314 -14.90 1.95 27.08
N ILE A 315 -14.05 2.31 28.06
CA ILE A 315 -14.49 2.77 29.39
C ILE A 315 -13.76 4.07 29.76
N ASP A 316 -14.34 5.21 29.35
CA ASP A 316 -14.81 6.31 30.21
C ASP A 316 -15.39 7.47 29.37
#